data_AF-A0A1E7ERF4-F1
#
_entry.id   AF-A0A1E7ERF4-F1
#
_cell.length_a   1.000
_cell.length_b   1.000
_cell.length_c   1.000
_cell.angle_alpha   90.00
_cell.angle_beta   90.00
_cell.angle_gamma   90.00
#
_symmetry.space_group_name_H-M   'P 1'
#
loop_
_entity.id
_entity.type
_entity.pdbx_description
1 polymer ?
#
loop_
_entity_poly.entity_id
_entity_poly.type
_entity_poly.pdbx_seq_one_letter_code
_entity_poly.pdbx_strand_id
1 'polypeptide(L)'
;MGTIADGVDFDVIAREWRCKWSEDNDKKSLKEAQEKLTKILSDLKGIDGCKSVHRVVCGGNLDFKVTSISAEKFGAWSESEFEPEKTFLKELSAIDGIDTVETQTYTFVEM
;
A
#
# COMPACT_ATOMS: atom_id res chain seq x y z
N MET A 1 0.31 2.44 -21.45
CA MET A 1 1.69 2.94 -21.31
C MET A 1 1.62 4.45 -21.16
N GLY A 2 2.20 4.98 -20.09
CA GLY A 2 2.26 6.42 -19.82
C GLY A 2 3.70 6.91 -19.85
N THR A 3 3.88 8.22 -19.91
CA THR A 3 5.20 8.88 -19.98
C THR A 3 5.24 10.01 -18.97
N ILE A 4 6.25 10.05 -18.10
CA ILE A 4 6.48 11.17 -17.16
C ILE A 4 7.29 12.28 -17.84
N ALA A 5 8.33 11.89 -18.56
CA ALA A 5 9.22 12.75 -19.33
C ALA A 5 9.83 11.94 -20.49
N ASP A 6 10.48 12.59 -21.44
CA ASP A 6 11.11 11.91 -22.58
C ASP A 6 12.07 10.81 -22.11
N GLY A 7 11.86 9.58 -22.59
CA GLY A 7 12.59 8.38 -22.18
C GLY A 7 12.24 7.81 -20.80
N VAL A 8 11.24 8.37 -20.10
CA VAL A 8 10.75 7.90 -18.79
C VAL A 8 9.31 7.39 -18.94
N ASP A 9 9.21 6.24 -19.59
CA ASP A 9 7.95 5.52 -19.84
C ASP A 9 7.66 4.51 -18.73
N PHE A 10 6.38 4.25 -18.50
CA PHE A 10 5.93 3.25 -17.53
C PHE A 10 4.70 2.51 -18.03
N ASP A 11 4.61 1.26 -17.64
CA ASP A 11 3.46 0.39 -17.88
C ASP A 11 2.74 0.02 -16.59
N VAL A 12 3.17 0.56 -15.44
CA VAL A 12 2.59 0.27 -14.14
C VAL A 12 2.51 1.51 -13.24
N ILE A 13 1.37 1.67 -12.56
CA ILE A 13 1.17 2.61 -11.45
C ILE A 13 0.98 1.80 -10.16
N ALA A 14 1.70 2.18 -9.12
CA ALA A 14 1.63 1.60 -7.80
C ALA A 14 1.04 2.59 -6.80
N ARG A 15 0.18 2.08 -5.91
CA ARG A 15 -0.33 2.78 -4.74
C ARG A 15 0.27 2.14 -3.50
N GLU A 16 1.15 2.85 -2.82
CA GLU A 16 1.74 2.44 -1.55
C GLU A 16 0.99 3.08 -0.38
N TRP A 17 0.64 2.24 0.58
CA TRP A 17 0.15 2.62 1.90
C TRP A 17 1.24 2.31 2.89
N ARG A 18 1.63 3.27 3.72
CA ARG A 18 2.75 3.11 4.63
C ARG A 18 2.47 3.65 6.01
N CYS A 19 3.11 3.05 6.99
CA CYS A 19 3.17 3.56 8.35
C CYS A 19 4.48 3.13 9.02
N LYS A 20 4.80 3.76 10.15
CA LYS A 20 5.82 3.25 11.08
C LYS A 20 5.17 2.41 12.15
N TRP A 21 5.86 1.36 12.56
CA TRP A 21 5.50 0.52 13.69
C TRP A 21 6.53 0.64 14.81
N SER A 22 6.15 0.25 16.02
CA SER A 22 7.02 0.23 17.20
C SER A 22 7.50 -1.18 17.56
N GLU A 23 8.74 -1.30 18.02
CA GLU A 23 9.29 -2.54 18.56
C GLU A 23 8.68 -2.94 19.93
N ASP A 24 7.94 -2.03 20.56
CA ASP A 24 7.32 -2.23 21.88
C ASP A 24 6.39 -3.44 21.92
N ASN A 25 6.23 -4.00 23.12
CA ASN A 25 5.30 -5.09 23.42
C ASN A 25 5.46 -6.29 22.49
N ASP A 26 6.72 -6.69 22.20
CA ASP A 26 7.05 -7.74 21.24
C ASP A 26 6.44 -7.46 19.85
N LYS A 27 6.67 -6.24 19.34
CA LYS A 27 6.26 -5.77 18.00
C LYS A 27 4.75 -5.89 17.79
N LYS A 28 3.97 -5.56 18.83
CA LYS A 28 2.51 -5.72 18.83
C LYS A 28 1.85 -4.93 17.70
N SER A 29 2.27 -3.68 17.49
CA SER A 29 1.75 -2.81 16.42
C SER A 29 1.92 -3.42 15.02
N LEU A 30 3.07 -4.05 14.76
CA LEU A 30 3.35 -4.75 13.50
C LEU A 30 2.45 -5.99 13.31
N LYS A 31 2.21 -6.76 14.38
CA LYS A 31 1.29 -7.92 14.34
C LYS A 31 -0.14 -7.48 14.04
N GLU A 32 -0.62 -6.44 14.72
CA GLU A 32 -1.95 -5.89 14.49
C GLU A 32 -2.10 -5.33 13.07
N ALA A 33 -1.09 -4.60 12.56
CA ALA A 33 -1.07 -4.13 11.17
C ALA A 33 -1.15 -5.27 10.15
N GLN A 34 -0.42 -6.38 10.39
CA GLN A 34 -0.48 -7.58 9.56
C GLN A 34 -1.87 -8.24 9.60
N GLU A 35 -2.52 -8.29 10.77
CA GLU A 35 -3.88 -8.82 10.90
C GLU A 35 -4.89 -7.98 10.12
N LYS A 36 -4.78 -6.65 10.19
CA LYS A 36 -5.63 -5.74 9.41
C LYS A 36 -5.44 -5.95 7.90
N LEU A 37 -4.20 -6.06 7.43
CA LEU A 37 -3.91 -6.33 6.02
C LEU A 37 -4.52 -7.68 5.59
N THR A 38 -4.39 -8.71 6.42
CA THR A 38 -4.89 -10.05 6.12
C THR A 38 -6.41 -10.04 5.92
N LYS A 39 -7.16 -9.22 6.67
CA LYS A 39 -8.61 -9.09 6.56
C LYS A 39 -9.06 -8.51 5.21
N ILE A 40 -8.32 -7.54 4.68
CA ILE A 40 -8.67 -6.85 3.42
C ILE A 40 -7.95 -7.42 2.20
N LEU A 41 -7.07 -8.42 2.38
CA LEU A 41 -6.20 -8.93 1.31
C LEU A 41 -7.00 -9.48 0.13
N SER A 42 -8.16 -10.11 0.41
CA SER A 42 -9.05 -10.61 -0.64
C SER A 42 -9.63 -9.46 -1.45
N ASP A 43 -10.12 -8.42 -0.79
CA ASP A 43 -10.71 -7.24 -1.45
C ASP A 43 -9.67 -6.51 -2.29
N LEU A 44 -8.45 -6.33 -1.74
CA LEU A 44 -7.31 -5.76 -2.45
C LEU A 44 -6.95 -6.52 -3.73
N LYS A 45 -6.94 -7.85 -3.68
CA LYS A 45 -6.66 -8.70 -4.85
C LYS A 45 -7.84 -8.72 -5.83
N GLY A 46 -9.04 -8.41 -5.36
CA GLY A 46 -10.26 -8.33 -6.17
C GLY A 46 -10.43 -7.01 -6.93
N ILE A 47 -9.59 -6.00 -6.66
CA ILE A 47 -9.61 -4.73 -7.39
C ILE A 47 -9.33 -5.01 -8.88
N ASP A 48 -10.19 -4.47 -9.76
CA ASP A 48 -10.00 -4.62 -11.20
C ASP A 48 -8.64 -4.04 -11.64
N GLY A 49 -7.89 -4.84 -12.41
CA GLY A 49 -6.54 -4.49 -12.84
C GLY A 49 -5.44 -4.61 -11.76
N CYS A 50 -5.73 -5.16 -10.58
CA CYS A 50 -4.71 -5.49 -9.58
C CYS A 50 -3.78 -6.60 -10.11
N LYS A 51 -2.52 -6.25 -10.43
CA LYS A 51 -1.50 -7.20 -10.91
C LYS A 51 -0.91 -8.00 -9.75
N SER A 52 -0.59 -7.32 -8.65
CA SER A 52 -0.02 -7.95 -7.46
C SER A 52 -0.17 -7.03 -6.24
N VAL A 53 -0.08 -7.66 -5.06
CA VAL A 53 -0.03 -6.99 -3.76
C VAL A 53 1.26 -7.40 -3.07
N HIS A 54 2.09 -6.42 -2.71
CA HIS A 54 3.32 -6.65 -1.95
C HIS A 54 3.21 -6.05 -0.57
N ARG A 55 3.70 -6.79 0.42
CA ARG A 55 3.93 -6.27 1.76
C ARG A 55 5.44 -6.16 1.99
N VAL A 56 5.90 -4.96 2.31
CA VAL A 56 7.30 -4.70 2.66
C VAL A 56 7.39 -4.30 4.12
N VAL A 57 8.28 -4.96 4.86
CA VAL A 57 8.54 -4.66 6.28
C VAL A 57 10.03 -4.39 6.45
N CYS A 58 10.37 -3.20 6.94
CA CYS A 58 11.74 -2.82 7.22
C CYS A 58 12.00 -2.94 8.73
N GLY A 59 12.92 -3.82 9.13
CA GLY A 59 13.30 -3.99 10.53
C GLY A 59 14.15 -2.85 11.11
N GLY A 60 14.81 -2.04 10.25
CA GLY A 60 15.68 -0.94 10.70
C GLY A 60 14.94 0.39 10.81
N ASN A 61 14.23 0.78 9.76
CA ASN A 61 13.46 2.03 9.72
C ASN A 61 12.01 1.87 10.22
N LEU A 62 11.66 0.66 10.66
CA LEU A 62 10.34 0.32 11.19
C LEU A 62 9.19 0.67 10.24
N ASP A 63 9.38 0.56 8.92
CA ASP A 63 8.32 0.75 7.95
C ASP A 63 7.49 -0.52 7.79
N PHE A 64 6.17 -0.36 7.73
CA PHE A 64 5.22 -1.33 7.18
C PHE A 64 4.58 -0.72 5.95
N LYS A 65 4.69 -1.39 4.81
CA LYS A 65 4.20 -0.89 3.51
C LYS A 65 3.38 -1.94 2.79
N VAL A 66 2.29 -1.50 2.18
CA VAL A 66 1.44 -2.31 1.31
C VAL A 66 1.38 -1.62 -0.04
N THR A 67 1.81 -2.31 -1.09
CA THR A 67 1.80 -1.78 -2.45
C THR A 67 0.80 -2.57 -3.29
N SER A 68 -0.21 -1.89 -3.83
CA SER A 68 -1.12 -2.42 -4.84
C SER A 68 -0.73 -1.89 -6.22
N ILE A 69 -0.78 -2.75 -7.22
CA ILE A 69 -0.25 -2.48 -8.55
C ILE A 69 -1.39 -2.50 -9.57
N SER A 70 -1.73 -1.35 -10.16
CA SER A 70 -2.71 -1.26 -11.26
C SER A 70 -2.20 -0.35 -12.36
N ALA A 71 -2.05 -0.89 -13.56
CA ALA A 71 -1.57 -0.15 -14.72
C ALA A 71 -2.69 0.53 -15.50
N GLU A 72 -3.71 -0.25 -15.86
CA GLU A 72 -4.73 0.16 -16.84
C GLU A 72 -6.02 0.66 -16.18
N LYS A 73 -6.29 0.20 -14.95
CA LYS A 73 -7.54 0.46 -14.23
C LYS A 73 -7.34 1.39 -13.03
N PHE A 74 -6.16 1.99 -12.89
CA PHE A 74 -5.84 2.91 -11.81
C PHE A 74 -6.81 4.10 -11.74
N GLY A 75 -7.18 4.66 -12.90
CA GLY A 75 -8.15 5.76 -12.96
C GLY A 75 -9.51 5.40 -12.36
N ALA A 76 -10.06 4.25 -12.73
CA ALA A 76 -11.33 3.75 -12.18
C ALA A 76 -11.24 3.49 -10.67
N TRP A 77 -10.11 2.95 -10.20
CA TRP A 77 -9.87 2.75 -8.77
C TRP A 77 -9.70 4.07 -7.99
N SER A 78 -9.13 5.09 -8.63
CA SER A 78 -9.07 6.45 -8.06
C SER A 78 -10.45 7.09 -7.95
N GLU A 79 -11.34 6.84 -8.91
CA GLU A 79 -12.74 7.31 -8.87
C GLU A 79 -13.54 6.64 -7.74
N SER A 80 -13.18 5.41 -7.35
CA SER A 80 -13.73 4.73 -6.17
C SER A 80 -13.02 5.09 -4.86
N GLU A 81 -12.35 6.26 -4.79
CA GLU A 81 -11.57 6.73 -3.63
C GLU A 81 -10.57 5.69 -3.09
N PHE A 82 -10.00 4.87 -3.98
CA PHE A 82 -9.04 3.80 -3.66
C PHE A 82 -9.56 2.73 -2.68
N GLU A 83 -10.88 2.47 -2.62
CA GLU A 83 -11.42 1.40 -1.76
C GLU A 83 -10.63 0.08 -1.88
N PRO A 84 -10.22 -0.59 -0.76
CA PRO A 84 -10.55 -0.33 0.65
C PRO A 84 -9.58 0.58 1.44
N GLU A 85 -8.73 1.37 0.76
CA GLU A 85 -7.65 2.20 1.34
C GLU A 85 -8.08 2.97 2.59
N LYS A 86 -9.14 3.77 2.48
CA LYS A 86 -9.59 4.67 3.55
C LYS A 86 -9.91 3.92 4.86
N THR A 87 -10.56 2.77 4.75
CA THR A 87 -10.89 1.92 5.90
C THR A 87 -9.62 1.36 6.51
N PHE A 88 -8.71 0.84 5.67
CA PHE A 88 -7.46 0.26 6.13
C PHE A 88 -6.55 1.27 6.85
N LEU A 89 -6.34 2.45 6.25
CA LEU A 89 -5.51 3.50 6.85
C LEU A 89 -6.09 3.98 8.17
N LYS A 90 -7.42 4.10 8.28
CA LYS A 90 -8.08 4.45 9.54
C LYS A 90 -7.85 3.38 10.61
N GLU A 91 -7.93 2.10 10.25
CA GLU A 91 -7.64 1.01 11.17
C GLU A 91 -6.17 0.98 11.60
N LEU A 92 -5.23 1.27 10.69
CA LEU A 92 -3.80 1.38 11.02
C LEU A 92 -3.54 2.52 12.00
N SER A 93 -4.07 3.72 11.74
CA SER A 93 -3.89 4.89 12.62
C SER A 93 -4.48 4.71 14.02
N ALA A 94 -5.35 3.72 14.22
CA ALA A 94 -5.95 3.42 15.52
C ALA A 94 -5.13 2.41 16.35
N ILE A 95 -4.10 1.80 15.77
CA ILE A 95 -3.22 0.86 16.46
C ILE A 95 -2.23 1.64 17.32
N ASP A 96 -2.15 1.29 18.60
CA ASP A 96 -1.15 1.84 19.50
C ASP A 96 0.27 1.43 19.05
N GLY A 97 1.18 2.40 18.97
CA GLY A 97 2.53 2.21 18.43
C GLY A 97 2.63 2.24 16.90
N ILE A 98 1.57 2.65 16.18
CA ILE A 98 1.66 3.07 14.77
C ILE A 98 1.78 4.60 14.68
N ASP A 99 2.66 5.07 13.81
CA ASP A 99 2.76 6.48 13.45
C ASP A 99 2.95 6.68 11.92
N THR A 100 2.99 7.94 11.47
CA THR A 100 3.32 8.34 10.08
C THR A 100 2.53 7.54 9.03
N VAL A 101 1.20 7.51 9.17
CA VAL A 101 0.31 6.85 8.21
C VAL A 101 0.16 7.73 6.98
N GLU A 102 0.69 7.28 5.85
CA GLU A 102 0.78 8.04 4.61
C GLU A 102 0.46 7.18 3.39
N THR A 103 0.21 7.86 2.26
CA THR A 103 0.06 7.20 0.97
C THR A 103 1.01 7.82 -0.05
N GLN A 104 1.45 7.01 -0.99
CA GLN A 104 2.28 7.45 -2.09
C GLN A 104 1.83 6.77 -3.38
N THR A 105 1.76 7.54 -4.46
CA THR A 105 1.56 6.99 -5.80
C THR A 105 2.86 7.15 -6.58
N TYR A 106 3.32 6.08 -7.20
CA TYR A 106 4.53 6.09 -8.04
C TYR A 106 4.39 5.13 -9.21
N THR A 107 5.28 5.26 -10.19
CA THR A 107 5.38 4.36 -11.33
C THR A 107 6.60 3.46 -11.16
N PHE A 108 6.52 2.25 -11.69
CA PHE A 108 7.70 1.38 -11.80
C PHE A 108 7.66 0.62 -13.12
N VAL A 109 8.82 0.21 -13.59
CA VAL A 109 9.00 -0.58 -14.81
C VAL A 109 10.05 -1.65 -14.51
N GLU A 110 9.87 -2.84 -15.06
CA GLU A 110 10.90 -3.87 -15.03
C GLU A 110 11.98 -3.53 -16.06
N MET A 111 13.25 -3.58 -15.65
CA MET A 111 14.42 -3.19 -16.44
C MET A 111 15.35 -4.38 -16.66
#